data_AF-A0A432GM75-F1
#
_entry.id   AF-A0A432GM75-F1
#
_cell.length_a   1.000
_cell.length_b   1.000
_cell.length_c   1.000
_cell.angle_alpha   90.00
_cell.angle_beta   90.00
_cell.angle_gamma   90.00
#
_symmetry.space_group_name_H-M   'P 1'
#
loop_
_entity.id
_entity.type
_entity.pdbx_description
1 polymer ?
#
loop_
_entity_poly.entity_id
_entity_poly.type
_entity_poly.pdbx_seq_one_letter_code
_entity_poly.pdbx_strand_id
1 'polypeptide(L)'
;ARFAPGLSLEFRGSLPDQLGLTLDADGLTGVAPLVPDSLGSYLRHLPEWVLYFKQSPPENVLVLKTLGGQQALAAVEAGTSSVLVQTPYPLLTERLAEDSRFPQIEFRATEARSLLAEDCPEPCQKPEQNFDRILVAIESSAPVGSTGMDPLKTDQLMSLEGMQSLLNRLLPGGWLAVHRFLLPPPRGEMRLLATVITAMRRQGWKPDQRLGVFRTLSTLMVLVSREAWTPKESSRFREFCLSRGFAPVYYPDMPETEMNSVIHLQEPVYAQGVRELLADTPAFHASTPFDLQPVTDDRPYFELFLDWNRLADIRKSLGGKWEGLVEAGLLVPLLFAAVSLSALLLIGIPILIHLRRMENTISVLLYFAGIGLAFMLVEIALLEKLTPFLGQPVYSFALVLSGLLTASGLGSFLSSRFSRTGIRFYFLLLLFGLFFCFRNLSDLLRELSGEEWIIRLLWAWLVVSASGLLMGIPFPAGLKHFAVFGKHTEERRIRVAMAWCANACASVAGAAGAVWIAQLAGQSILFLLGALAYGTAWLTLEIRGG
;
A
#
# COMPACT_ATOMS: atom_id res chain seq x y z
N ALA A 1 1.52 20.98 -20.11
CA ALA A 1 0.30 20.21 -19.76
C ALA A 1 -0.73 21.18 -19.19
N ARG A 2 -2.03 20.83 -19.12
CA ARG A 2 -3.01 21.60 -18.32
C ARG A 2 -3.58 20.65 -17.26
N PHE A 3 -3.22 20.88 -16.01
CA PHE A 3 -3.54 20.05 -14.86
C PHE A 3 -4.20 20.93 -13.80
N ALA A 4 -5.47 20.69 -13.55
CA ALA A 4 -6.25 21.37 -12.52
C ALA A 4 -7.44 20.46 -12.14
N PRO A 5 -7.14 19.33 -11.45
CA PRO A 5 -8.13 18.29 -11.19
C PRO A 5 -9.30 18.83 -10.36
N GLY A 6 -10.50 18.75 -10.92
CA GLY A 6 -11.72 19.24 -10.26
C GLY A 6 -11.87 20.76 -10.24
N LEU A 7 -11.12 21.50 -11.07
CA LEU A 7 -11.31 22.95 -11.23
C LEU A 7 -12.78 23.30 -11.47
N SER A 8 -13.28 24.30 -10.74
CA SER A 8 -14.63 24.80 -10.87
C SER A 8 -14.92 25.26 -12.30
N LEU A 9 -16.12 24.91 -12.80
CA LEU A 9 -16.63 25.41 -14.08
C LEU A 9 -16.94 26.92 -14.06
N GLU A 10 -17.02 27.53 -12.88
CA GLU A 10 -17.19 28.98 -12.74
C GLU A 10 -15.89 29.74 -13.09
N PHE A 11 -14.75 29.05 -13.11
CA PHE A 11 -13.50 29.66 -13.50
C PHE A 11 -13.40 29.82 -15.02
N ARG A 12 -13.34 31.08 -15.49
CA ARG A 12 -13.22 31.44 -16.91
C ARG A 12 -11.86 32.03 -17.30
N GLY A 13 -10.89 32.01 -16.39
CA GLY A 13 -9.54 32.51 -16.65
C GLY A 13 -8.64 31.48 -17.33
N SER A 14 -7.38 31.84 -17.51
CA SER A 14 -6.32 30.93 -17.96
C SER A 14 -5.58 30.33 -16.77
N LEU A 15 -5.16 29.07 -16.92
CA LEU A 15 -4.16 28.47 -16.04
C LEU A 15 -2.76 29.03 -16.39
N PRO A 16 -1.85 29.14 -15.42
CA PRO A 16 -0.45 29.42 -15.73
C PRO A 16 0.15 28.29 -16.59
N ASP A 17 1.24 28.58 -17.28
CA ASP A 17 1.96 27.55 -18.03
C ASP A 17 2.53 26.49 -17.08
N GLN A 18 2.21 25.23 -17.34
CA GLN A 18 2.64 24.09 -16.55
C GLN A 18 3.51 23.14 -17.36
N LEU A 19 4.59 22.68 -16.75
CA LEU A 19 5.43 21.62 -17.30
C LEU A 19 4.69 20.28 -17.19
N GLY A 20 4.87 19.42 -18.18
CA GLY A 20 4.39 18.04 -18.10
C GLY A 20 5.42 17.16 -17.40
N LEU A 21 5.01 16.39 -16.41
CA LEU A 21 5.85 15.40 -15.74
C LEU A 21 5.25 14.02 -15.95
N THR A 22 6.09 13.05 -16.33
CA THR A 22 5.74 11.64 -16.37
C THR A 22 6.68 10.86 -15.47
N LEU A 23 6.13 10.04 -14.58
CA LEU A 23 6.91 9.08 -13.80
C LEU A 23 6.80 7.71 -14.46
N ASP A 24 7.96 7.13 -14.81
CA ASP A 24 8.06 5.79 -15.43
C ASP A 24 7.12 5.55 -16.62
N ALA A 25 6.77 6.63 -17.34
CA ALA A 25 5.79 6.66 -18.42
C ALA A 25 4.36 6.18 -18.05
N ASP A 26 4.00 6.03 -16.77
CA ASP A 26 2.68 5.55 -16.32
C ASP A 26 1.59 6.64 -16.48
N GLY A 27 1.83 7.83 -15.93
CA GLY A 27 0.86 8.95 -15.93
C GLY A 27 1.49 10.31 -16.22
N LEU A 28 0.70 11.25 -16.75
CA LEU A 28 1.11 12.62 -17.01
C LEU A 28 0.54 13.54 -15.91
N THR A 29 1.36 14.34 -15.27
CA THR A 29 0.89 15.38 -14.35
C THR A 29 1.39 16.75 -14.77
N GLY A 30 0.78 17.81 -14.24
CA GLY A 30 1.21 19.17 -14.46
C GLY A 30 2.01 19.68 -13.27
N VAL A 31 3.22 20.17 -13.53
CA VAL A 31 4.05 20.86 -12.53
C VAL A 31 3.87 22.35 -12.74
N ALA A 32 3.26 23.01 -11.76
CA ALA A 32 3.14 24.46 -11.76
C ALA A 32 4.46 25.07 -11.29
N PRO A 33 5.04 26.04 -12.03
CA PRO A 33 6.24 26.74 -11.56
C PRO A 33 5.99 27.36 -10.18
N LEU A 34 6.90 27.14 -9.25
CA LEU A 34 6.75 27.62 -7.87
C LEU A 34 7.25 29.06 -7.72
N VAL A 35 6.64 29.96 -8.50
CA VAL A 35 7.00 31.38 -8.61
C VAL A 35 5.78 32.28 -8.37
N PRO A 36 5.97 33.56 -7.98
CA PRO A 36 4.88 34.51 -7.77
C PRO A 36 3.89 34.62 -8.94
N ASP A 37 4.38 34.57 -10.19
CA ASP A 37 3.54 34.67 -11.39
C ASP A 37 2.58 33.48 -11.59
N SER A 38 2.83 32.35 -10.90
CA SER A 38 1.95 31.18 -10.92
C SER A 38 0.84 31.23 -9.87
N LEU A 39 0.84 32.26 -9.02
CA LEU A 39 -0.27 32.56 -8.12
C LEU A 39 -1.44 33.17 -8.89
N GLY A 40 -2.65 33.09 -8.34
CA GLY A 40 -3.81 33.74 -8.96
C GLY A 40 -5.15 33.11 -8.62
N SER A 41 -6.19 33.67 -9.24
CA SER A 41 -7.58 33.34 -8.94
C SER A 41 -7.97 31.89 -9.25
N TYR A 42 -7.26 31.19 -10.15
CA TYR A 42 -7.54 29.78 -10.45
C TYR A 42 -7.34 28.88 -9.22
N LEU A 43 -6.32 29.15 -8.39
CA LEU A 43 -6.07 28.40 -7.14
C LEU A 43 -7.29 28.47 -6.22
N ARG A 44 -7.95 29.62 -6.20
CA ARG A 44 -9.15 29.86 -5.39
C ARG A 44 -10.38 29.12 -5.89
N HIS A 45 -10.34 28.57 -7.10
CA HIS A 45 -11.40 27.79 -7.74
C HIS A 45 -11.10 26.27 -7.75
N LEU A 46 -9.97 25.86 -7.19
CA LEU A 46 -9.65 24.46 -6.99
C LEU A 46 -10.36 23.90 -5.74
N PRO A 47 -10.67 22.59 -5.70
CA PRO A 47 -11.27 21.92 -4.55
C PRO A 47 -10.51 22.13 -3.24
N GLU A 48 -9.18 22.10 -3.28
CA GLU A 48 -8.27 22.20 -2.13
C GLU A 48 -8.40 23.55 -1.41
N TRP A 49 -8.88 24.59 -2.10
CA TRP A 49 -9.11 25.91 -1.52
C TRP A 49 -10.13 25.91 -0.37
N VAL A 50 -10.91 24.84 -0.22
CA VAL A 50 -11.84 24.66 0.91
C VAL A 50 -11.12 24.78 2.27
N LEU A 51 -9.84 24.44 2.35
CA LEU A 51 -9.02 24.52 3.57
C LEU A 51 -8.69 25.96 4.00
N TYR A 52 -8.87 26.93 3.10
CA TYR A 52 -8.48 28.33 3.29
C TYR A 52 -9.67 29.31 3.15
N PHE A 53 -10.80 28.84 2.62
CA PHE A 53 -11.93 29.70 2.28
C PHE A 53 -12.52 30.41 3.51
N LYS A 54 -12.45 31.75 3.51
CA LYS A 54 -13.01 32.64 4.56
C LYS A 54 -12.54 32.25 5.99
N GLN A 55 -11.28 31.89 6.11
CA GLN A 55 -10.61 31.67 7.40
C GLN A 55 -9.34 32.51 7.47
N SER A 56 -8.82 32.69 8.69
CA SER A 56 -7.45 33.18 8.86
C SER A 56 -6.47 32.20 8.21
N PRO A 57 -5.37 32.69 7.62
CA PRO A 57 -4.34 31.83 7.05
C PRO A 57 -3.80 30.86 8.12
N PRO A 58 -3.74 29.55 7.83
CA PRO A 58 -3.10 28.59 8.74
C PRO A 58 -1.58 28.83 8.78
N GLU A 59 -0.94 28.52 9.90
CA GLU A 59 0.50 28.70 10.06
C GLU A 59 1.28 27.54 9.46
N ASN A 60 0.83 26.31 9.73
CA ASN A 60 1.52 25.07 9.34
C ASN A 60 0.63 24.20 8.44
N VAL A 61 1.03 24.05 7.18
CA VAL A 61 0.34 23.21 6.19
C VAL A 61 1.24 22.07 5.75
N LEU A 62 0.74 20.85 5.81
CA LEU A 62 1.39 19.66 5.25
C LEU A 62 0.69 19.23 3.96
N VAL A 63 1.44 19.14 2.87
CA VAL A 63 1.00 18.59 1.58
C VAL A 63 1.72 17.26 1.35
N LEU A 64 0.97 16.16 1.34
CA LEU A 64 1.49 14.81 1.16
C LEU A 64 1.26 14.31 -0.26
N LYS A 65 2.16 13.41 -0.69
CA LYS A 65 2.18 12.77 -2.01
C LYS A 65 2.16 13.80 -3.13
N THR A 66 3.07 14.78 -3.08
CA THR A 66 3.20 15.77 -4.14
C THR A 66 4.10 15.31 -5.31
N LEU A 67 3.89 15.93 -6.47
CA LEU A 67 4.50 15.72 -7.77
C LEU A 67 4.55 17.05 -8.52
N GLY A 68 3.48 17.86 -8.41
CA GLY A 68 3.29 19.08 -9.20
C GLY A 68 3.40 20.41 -8.44
N GLY A 69 3.33 20.39 -7.11
CA GLY A 69 3.48 21.58 -6.26
C GLY A 69 2.30 22.58 -6.27
N GLN A 70 1.27 22.37 -7.09
CA GLN A 70 0.11 23.26 -7.20
C GLN A 70 -0.66 23.43 -5.88
N GLN A 71 -0.73 22.36 -5.08
CA GLN A 71 -1.35 22.38 -3.75
C GLN A 71 -0.55 23.26 -2.77
N ALA A 72 0.78 23.31 -2.90
CA ALA A 72 1.62 24.21 -2.12
C ALA A 72 1.42 25.68 -2.53
N LEU A 73 1.22 25.95 -3.83
CA LEU A 73 0.85 27.29 -4.31
C LEU A 73 -0.48 27.77 -3.71
N ALA A 74 -1.47 26.89 -3.57
CA ALA A 74 -2.73 27.24 -2.92
C ALA A 74 -2.54 27.66 -1.45
N ALA A 75 -1.64 26.97 -0.70
CA ALA A 75 -1.29 27.37 0.67
C ALA A 75 -0.58 28.73 0.71
N VAL A 76 0.37 28.96 -0.21
CA VAL A 76 1.07 30.25 -0.32
C VAL A 76 0.11 31.39 -0.68
N GLU A 77 -0.78 31.18 -1.65
CA GLU A 77 -1.83 32.14 -2.04
C GLU A 77 -2.78 32.46 -0.88
N ALA A 78 -3.01 31.49 0.01
CA ALA A 78 -3.79 31.70 1.23
C ALA A 78 -3.05 32.53 2.30
N GLY A 79 -1.74 32.75 2.15
CA GLY A 79 -0.91 33.50 3.09
C GLY A 79 -0.32 32.65 4.23
N THR A 80 -0.14 31.34 4.01
CA THR A 80 0.45 30.44 5.00
C THR A 80 1.92 30.72 5.27
N SER A 81 2.32 30.62 6.54
CA SER A 81 3.69 30.89 7.02
C SER A 81 4.68 29.76 6.75
N SER A 82 4.23 28.50 6.80
CA SER A 82 5.07 27.31 6.62
C SER A 82 4.30 26.23 5.86
N VAL A 83 4.88 25.76 4.75
CA VAL A 83 4.31 24.69 3.91
C VAL A 83 5.33 23.57 3.80
N LEU A 84 5.06 22.46 4.47
CA LEU A 84 5.85 21.23 4.34
C LEU A 84 5.28 20.38 3.21
N VAL A 85 6.11 20.04 2.25
CA VAL A 85 5.74 19.33 1.04
C VAL A 85 6.49 18.02 0.96
N GLN A 86 5.76 16.91 0.95
CA GLN A 86 6.32 15.56 0.96
C GLN A 86 6.12 14.88 -0.40
N THR A 87 7.20 14.26 -0.90
CA THR A 87 7.17 13.35 -2.04
C THR A 87 8.16 12.20 -1.81
N PRO A 88 7.88 10.97 -2.26
CA PRO A 88 8.83 9.87 -2.10
C PRO A 88 9.99 9.92 -3.11
N TYR A 89 10.01 10.89 -4.04
CA TYR A 89 10.96 10.94 -5.16
C TYR A 89 12.07 11.99 -4.93
N PRO A 90 13.32 11.58 -4.61
CA PRO A 90 14.40 12.54 -4.28
C PRO A 90 14.76 13.50 -5.42
N LEU A 91 14.83 12.99 -6.65
CA LEU A 91 15.13 13.81 -7.84
C LEU A 91 14.04 14.86 -8.11
N LEU A 92 12.79 14.53 -7.81
CA LEU A 92 11.68 15.46 -7.96
C LEU A 92 11.71 16.54 -6.88
N THR A 93 11.99 16.15 -5.63
CA THR A 93 12.22 17.10 -4.53
C THR A 93 13.31 18.10 -4.87
N GLU A 94 14.46 17.63 -5.36
CA GLU A 94 15.57 18.49 -5.76
C GLU A 94 15.13 19.48 -6.84
N ARG A 95 14.46 18.98 -7.89
CA ARG A 95 13.98 19.81 -8.99
C ARG A 95 12.94 20.85 -8.54
N LEU A 96 11.97 20.46 -7.72
CA LEU A 96 10.94 21.37 -7.19
C LEU A 96 11.55 22.42 -6.26
N ALA A 97 12.54 22.04 -5.44
CA ALA A 97 13.22 22.94 -4.54
C ALA A 97 14.06 23.99 -5.28
N GLU A 98 14.80 23.60 -6.32
CA GLU A 98 15.58 24.52 -7.17
C GLU A 98 14.71 25.57 -7.87
N ASP A 99 13.55 25.14 -8.36
CA ASP A 99 12.62 25.99 -9.10
C ASP A 99 11.75 26.86 -8.18
N SER A 100 11.71 26.56 -6.88
CA SER A 100 10.93 27.33 -5.90
C SER A 100 11.52 28.72 -5.66
N ARG A 101 10.64 29.72 -5.60
CA ARG A 101 10.93 31.11 -5.17
C ARG A 101 10.20 31.49 -3.88
N PHE A 102 9.64 30.50 -3.19
CA PHE A 102 8.92 30.67 -1.94
C PHE A 102 9.73 30.09 -0.78
N PRO A 103 10.35 30.92 0.08
CA PRO A 103 11.19 30.44 1.18
C PRO A 103 10.41 29.67 2.26
N GLN A 104 9.09 29.86 2.33
CA GLN A 104 8.21 29.15 3.26
C GLN A 104 7.86 27.72 2.83
N ILE A 105 8.21 27.31 1.61
CA ILE A 105 7.98 25.94 1.14
C ILE A 105 9.21 25.09 1.43
N GLU A 106 9.04 24.08 2.27
CA GLU A 106 10.06 23.08 2.56
C GLU A 106 9.72 21.76 1.87
N PHE A 107 10.67 21.18 1.14
CA PHE A 107 10.50 19.88 0.49
C PHE A 107 11.18 18.76 1.28
N ARG A 108 10.51 17.61 1.36
CA ARG A 108 11.04 16.39 1.97
C ARG A 108 10.87 15.19 1.05
N ALA A 109 12.01 14.60 0.70
CA ALA A 109 12.13 13.35 -0.05
C ALA A 109 12.10 12.13 0.90
N THR A 110 10.93 11.80 1.43
CA THR A 110 10.76 10.69 2.38
C THR A 110 9.39 10.06 2.18
N GLU A 111 9.16 8.85 2.69
CA GLU A 111 7.83 8.25 2.69
C GLU A 111 6.88 9.00 3.62
N ALA A 112 5.62 9.12 3.20
CA ALA A 112 4.59 9.83 3.97
C ALA A 112 4.43 9.25 5.37
N ARG A 113 4.43 7.91 5.51
CA ARG A 113 4.29 7.24 6.81
C ARG A 113 5.50 7.48 7.71
N SER A 114 6.71 7.51 7.15
CA SER A 114 7.92 7.85 7.90
C SER A 114 7.87 9.28 8.40
N LEU A 115 7.53 10.25 7.56
CA LEU A 115 7.37 11.65 7.97
C LEU A 115 6.35 11.82 9.11
N LEU A 116 5.22 11.12 9.02
CA LEU A 116 4.18 11.14 10.06
C LEU A 116 4.58 10.40 11.35
N ALA A 117 5.63 9.57 11.29
CA ALA A 117 6.18 8.83 12.42
C ALA A 117 7.51 9.40 12.94
N GLU A 118 8.04 10.46 12.33
CA GLU A 118 9.20 11.19 12.82
C GLU A 118 8.85 11.79 14.19
N ASP A 119 9.24 11.07 15.24
CA ASP A 119 9.31 11.54 16.61
C ASP A 119 10.78 11.83 16.91
N CYS A 120 11.04 12.93 17.61
CA CYS A 120 12.39 13.35 17.93
C CYS A 120 12.74 12.81 19.33
N PRO A 121 13.66 11.83 19.49
CA PRO A 121 14.09 11.44 20.83
C PRO A 121 14.80 12.62 21.51
N GLU A 122 14.53 12.83 22.80
CA GLU A 122 15.24 13.84 23.59
C GLU A 122 16.76 13.55 23.66
N PRO A 123 17.63 14.58 23.61
CA PRO A 123 17.36 16.01 23.59
C PRO A 123 17.33 16.57 22.15
N CYS A 124 16.15 16.56 21.51
CA CYS A 124 15.95 17.15 20.19
C CYS A 124 15.59 18.63 20.30
N GLN A 125 16.19 19.48 19.45
CA GLN A 125 15.85 20.90 19.31
C GLN A 125 14.64 21.14 18.37
N LYS A 126 14.02 20.08 17.83
CA LYS A 126 12.87 20.19 16.92
C LYS A 126 11.60 19.69 17.61
N PRO A 127 10.59 20.56 17.83
CA PRO A 127 9.31 20.14 18.40
C PRO A 127 8.57 19.18 17.46
N GLU A 128 7.75 18.27 18.02
CA GLU A 128 6.80 17.46 17.25
C GLU A 128 5.96 18.37 16.36
N GLN A 129 6.17 18.28 15.05
CA GLN A 129 5.48 19.16 14.10
C GLN A 129 4.07 18.60 13.83
N ASN A 130 3.08 19.28 14.40
CA ASN A 130 1.66 19.09 14.09
C ASN A 130 1.19 20.21 13.14
N PHE A 131 0.09 19.97 12.43
CA PHE A 131 -0.33 20.82 11.32
C PHE A 131 -1.75 21.35 11.48
N ASP A 132 -1.95 22.61 11.08
CA ASP A 132 -3.28 23.22 10.98
C ASP A 132 -4.06 22.61 9.82
N ARG A 133 -3.38 22.33 8.70
CA ARG A 133 -3.98 21.68 7.54
C ARG A 133 -3.09 20.55 7.06
N ILE A 134 -3.69 19.39 6.82
CA ILE A 134 -3.04 18.28 6.14
C ILE A 134 -3.84 18.01 4.86
N LEU A 135 -3.14 17.95 3.73
CA LEU A 135 -3.73 17.67 2.44
C LEU A 135 -3.02 16.48 1.80
N VAL A 136 -3.76 15.42 1.52
CA VAL A 136 -3.29 14.31 0.67
C VAL A 136 -3.72 14.62 -0.76
N ALA A 137 -2.73 14.97 -1.60
CA ALA A 137 -2.97 15.51 -2.93
C ALA A 137 -3.43 14.45 -3.95
N ILE A 138 -4.10 14.93 -5.01
CA ILE A 138 -4.47 14.17 -6.20
C ILE A 138 -3.53 14.56 -7.35
N GLU A 139 -2.73 13.62 -7.86
CA GLU A 139 -1.64 14.04 -8.76
C GLU A 139 -1.35 13.16 -9.97
N SER A 140 -2.19 12.17 -10.23
CA SER A 140 -2.22 11.50 -11.54
C SER A 140 -3.21 12.21 -12.48
N SER A 141 -2.97 12.25 -13.80
CA SER A 141 -3.99 12.67 -14.78
C SER A 141 -5.10 11.66 -15.00
N ALA A 142 -4.86 10.39 -14.63
CA ALA A 142 -5.78 9.30 -14.87
C ALA A 142 -6.43 8.87 -13.54
N PRO A 143 -7.73 8.53 -13.55
CA PRO A 143 -8.35 7.83 -12.43
C PRO A 143 -7.56 6.55 -12.15
N VAL A 144 -7.12 6.41 -10.90
CA VAL A 144 -6.53 5.18 -10.37
C VAL A 144 -7.58 4.07 -10.49
N GLY A 145 -7.22 2.93 -11.06
CA GLY A 145 -8.10 1.77 -11.31
C GLY A 145 -8.35 1.46 -12.79
N SER A 146 -7.76 2.21 -13.74
CA SER A 146 -8.05 2.08 -15.19
C SER A 146 -7.14 1.14 -15.97
N THR A 147 -5.99 0.73 -15.40
CA THR A 147 -4.99 -0.11 -16.10
C THR A 147 -5.02 -1.58 -15.66
N GLY A 148 -5.87 -1.95 -14.70
CA GLY A 148 -5.90 -3.29 -14.09
C GLY A 148 -4.69 -3.63 -13.22
N MET A 149 -3.68 -2.76 -13.19
CA MET A 149 -2.44 -2.92 -12.41
C MET A 149 -2.52 -2.27 -11.03
N ASP A 150 -3.39 -1.27 -10.83
CA ASP A 150 -3.50 -0.57 -9.55
C ASP A 150 -3.88 -1.47 -8.35
N PRO A 151 -4.66 -2.56 -8.50
CA PRO A 151 -4.87 -3.53 -7.41
C PRO A 151 -3.58 -4.23 -6.90
N LEU A 152 -2.47 -4.18 -7.65
CA LEU A 152 -1.16 -4.66 -7.20
C LEU A 152 -0.41 -3.63 -6.35
N LYS A 153 -0.75 -2.34 -6.46
CA LYS A 153 -0.05 -1.26 -5.76
C LYS A 153 -0.51 -1.21 -4.31
N THR A 154 0.45 -1.08 -3.40
CA THR A 154 0.18 -0.87 -1.97
C THR A 154 0.08 0.61 -1.64
N ASP A 155 -0.88 1.00 -0.81
CA ASP A 155 -1.03 2.36 -0.31
C ASP A 155 -1.26 2.36 1.21
N GLN A 156 -0.17 2.45 1.96
CA GLN A 156 -0.22 2.48 3.42
C GLN A 156 -0.79 3.77 4.00
N LEU A 157 -0.79 4.87 3.24
CA LEU A 157 -1.40 6.11 3.75
C LEU A 157 -2.93 5.98 3.81
N MET A 158 -3.49 5.16 2.92
CA MET A 158 -4.94 4.91 2.83
C MET A 158 -5.40 3.71 3.69
N SER A 159 -4.53 3.13 4.51
CA SER A 159 -4.92 2.13 5.52
C SER A 159 -5.57 2.79 6.74
N LEU A 160 -6.17 1.99 7.62
CA LEU A 160 -6.69 2.45 8.91
C LEU A 160 -5.58 3.07 9.77
N GLU A 161 -4.41 2.44 9.84
CA GLU A 161 -3.26 2.95 10.60
C GLU A 161 -2.66 4.21 9.95
N GLY A 162 -2.63 4.27 8.61
CA GLY A 162 -2.26 5.44 7.82
C GLY A 162 -3.15 6.64 8.14
N MET A 163 -4.46 6.43 8.07
CA MET A 163 -5.46 7.44 8.40
C MET A 163 -5.37 7.89 9.86
N GLN A 164 -5.14 6.97 10.79
CA GLN A 164 -4.94 7.33 12.21
C GLN A 164 -3.72 8.23 12.41
N SER A 165 -2.60 7.98 11.76
CA SER A 165 -1.43 8.87 11.87
C SER A 165 -1.66 10.25 11.26
N LEU A 166 -2.44 10.35 10.18
CA LEU A 166 -2.87 11.64 9.65
C LEU A 166 -3.68 12.42 10.69
N LEU A 167 -4.69 11.79 11.29
CA LEU A 167 -5.54 12.42 12.30
C LEU A 167 -4.76 12.81 13.56
N ASN A 168 -3.79 12.01 13.98
CA ASN A 168 -2.95 12.29 15.15
C ASN A 168 -2.06 13.53 14.99
N ARG A 169 -1.70 13.88 13.75
CA ARG A 169 -0.85 15.03 13.42
C ARG A 169 -1.61 16.35 13.25
N LEU A 170 -2.94 16.36 13.45
CA LEU A 170 -3.74 17.59 13.39
C LEU A 170 -3.58 18.42 14.66
N LEU A 171 -3.32 19.72 14.54
CA LEU A 171 -3.44 20.67 15.66
C LEU A 171 -4.91 20.86 16.10
N PRO A 172 -5.18 21.38 17.31
CA PRO A 172 -6.50 21.89 17.67
C PRO A 172 -7.02 22.90 16.63
N GLY A 173 -8.23 22.71 16.12
CA GLY A 173 -8.77 23.47 14.98
C GLY A 173 -8.26 23.02 13.61
N GLY A 174 -7.52 21.90 13.57
CA GLY A 174 -6.87 21.36 12.37
C GLY A 174 -7.82 20.57 11.47
N TRP A 175 -7.53 20.59 10.16
CA TRP A 175 -8.34 19.93 9.13
C TRP A 175 -7.48 19.03 8.25
N LEU A 176 -7.94 17.80 8.03
CA LEU A 176 -7.44 16.88 7.03
C LEU A 176 -8.32 16.95 5.77
N ALA A 177 -7.69 17.02 4.61
CA ALA A 177 -8.31 16.86 3.30
C ALA A 177 -7.67 15.70 2.54
N VAL A 178 -8.51 14.86 1.93
CA VAL A 178 -8.08 13.81 1.00
C VAL A 178 -8.84 13.97 -0.30
N HIS A 179 -8.10 14.20 -1.39
CA HIS A 179 -8.65 14.48 -2.71
C HIS A 179 -8.42 13.29 -3.64
N ARG A 180 -9.45 12.77 -4.29
CA ARG A 180 -9.34 11.63 -5.23
C ARG A 180 -10.25 11.79 -6.45
N PHE A 181 -9.97 11.04 -7.51
CA PHE A 181 -10.86 10.95 -8.67
C PHE A 181 -12.11 10.16 -8.30
N LEU A 182 -13.22 10.52 -8.93
CA LEU A 182 -14.44 9.72 -8.90
C LEU A 182 -14.25 8.49 -9.80
N LEU A 183 -14.64 7.33 -9.28
CA LEU A 183 -14.79 6.12 -10.08
C LEU A 183 -16.30 5.83 -10.26
N PRO A 184 -16.85 5.82 -11.47
CA PRO A 184 -18.19 5.31 -11.73
C PRO A 184 -18.12 3.81 -12.09
N PRO A 185 -18.89 2.91 -11.44
CA PRO A 185 -19.69 3.11 -10.22
C PRO A 185 -18.81 3.33 -8.97
N PRO A 186 -19.37 3.91 -7.88
CA PRO A 186 -18.59 4.31 -6.72
C PRO A 186 -17.77 3.18 -6.10
N ARG A 187 -16.47 3.42 -5.89
CA ARG A 187 -15.49 2.43 -5.41
C ARG A 187 -14.48 3.06 -4.45
N GLY A 188 -13.35 3.56 -4.97
CA GLY A 188 -12.21 4.02 -4.18
C GLY A 188 -12.58 5.14 -3.21
N GLU A 189 -13.40 6.10 -3.63
CA GLU A 189 -13.87 7.17 -2.76
C GLU A 189 -14.81 6.68 -1.64
N MET A 190 -15.60 5.62 -1.88
CA MET A 190 -16.45 5.02 -0.84
C MET A 190 -15.64 4.18 0.16
N ARG A 191 -14.63 3.42 -0.31
CA ARG A 191 -13.69 2.74 0.58
C ARG A 191 -12.90 3.74 1.43
N LEU A 192 -12.52 4.90 0.87
CA LEU A 192 -11.86 5.97 1.62
C LEU A 192 -12.78 6.49 2.74
N LEU A 193 -14.04 6.77 2.43
CA LEU A 193 -15.02 7.21 3.43
C LEU A 193 -15.22 6.17 4.53
N ALA A 194 -15.35 4.88 4.18
CA ALA A 194 -15.42 3.81 5.16
C ALA A 194 -14.18 3.78 6.07
N THR A 195 -12.98 3.95 5.49
CA THR A 195 -11.71 3.98 6.22
C THR A 195 -11.63 5.17 7.16
N VAL A 196 -11.98 6.36 6.69
CA VAL A 196 -12.03 7.61 7.45
C VAL A 196 -13.02 7.53 8.62
N ILE A 197 -14.24 7.04 8.37
CA ILE A 197 -15.28 6.86 9.38
C ILE A 197 -14.83 5.87 10.45
N THR A 198 -14.28 4.73 10.06
CA THR A 198 -13.78 3.72 11.01
C THR A 198 -12.58 4.21 11.80
N ALA A 199 -11.64 4.94 11.20
CA ALA A 199 -10.50 5.53 11.88
C ALA A 199 -10.94 6.55 12.96
N MET A 200 -11.88 7.45 12.63
CA MET A 200 -12.46 8.40 13.59
C MET A 200 -13.16 7.68 14.75
N ARG A 201 -13.98 6.66 14.47
CA ARG A 201 -14.65 5.87 15.52
C ARG A 201 -13.66 5.20 16.46
N ARG A 202 -12.54 4.66 15.94
CA ARG A 202 -11.46 4.08 16.76
C ARG A 202 -10.78 5.09 17.68
N GLN A 203 -10.75 6.37 17.31
CA GLN A 203 -10.27 7.47 18.18
C GLN A 203 -11.34 7.99 19.15
N GLY A 204 -12.55 7.41 19.14
CA GLY A 204 -13.69 7.89 19.94
C GLY A 204 -14.33 9.17 19.40
N TRP A 205 -14.02 9.57 18.17
CA TRP A 205 -14.61 10.73 17.52
C TRP A 205 -15.94 10.37 16.88
N LYS A 206 -16.88 11.32 16.85
CA LYS A 206 -18.19 11.21 16.18
C LYS A 206 -18.06 11.65 14.72
N PRO A 207 -18.07 10.73 13.74
CA PRO A 207 -17.84 11.06 12.33
C PRO A 207 -18.89 12.03 11.76
N ASP A 208 -20.14 11.85 12.15
CA ASP A 208 -21.31 12.60 11.70
C ASP A 208 -21.20 14.11 11.96
N GLN A 209 -20.40 14.51 12.96
CA GLN A 209 -20.20 15.90 13.37
C GLN A 209 -18.89 16.51 12.84
N ARG A 210 -18.03 15.73 12.18
CA ARG A 210 -16.64 16.12 11.85
C ARG A 210 -16.28 15.93 10.39
N LEU A 211 -17.19 15.33 9.62
CA LEU A 211 -16.99 14.96 8.22
C LEU A 211 -17.64 15.99 7.29
N GLY A 212 -16.88 16.42 6.28
CA GLY A 212 -17.39 17.18 5.14
C GLY A 212 -17.02 16.48 3.84
N VAL A 213 -17.95 16.37 2.91
CA VAL A 213 -17.72 15.73 1.62
C VAL A 213 -18.38 16.53 0.53
N PHE A 214 -17.65 16.80 -0.55
CA PHE A 214 -18.22 17.36 -1.77
C PHE A 214 -17.54 16.73 -2.99
N ARG A 215 -18.19 16.87 -4.14
CA ARG A 215 -17.65 16.40 -5.41
C ARG A 215 -17.71 17.47 -6.49
N THR A 216 -16.79 17.32 -7.42
CA THR A 216 -16.75 18.02 -8.70
C THR A 216 -17.33 17.10 -9.77
N LEU A 217 -17.10 17.39 -11.06
CA LEU A 217 -17.45 16.48 -12.15
C LEU A 217 -16.57 15.22 -12.19
N SER A 218 -15.35 15.29 -11.67
CA SER A 218 -14.35 14.23 -11.83
C SER A 218 -13.66 13.83 -10.53
N THR A 219 -13.84 14.57 -9.44
CA THR A 219 -13.13 14.34 -8.17
C THR A 219 -14.08 14.42 -6.97
N LEU A 220 -13.67 13.81 -5.86
CA LEU A 220 -14.31 13.92 -4.56
C LEU A 220 -13.28 14.37 -3.52
N MET A 221 -13.71 15.25 -2.64
CA MET A 221 -12.93 15.77 -1.53
C MET A 221 -13.56 15.29 -0.22
N VAL A 222 -12.77 14.61 0.61
CA VAL A 222 -13.14 14.21 1.97
C VAL A 222 -12.41 15.13 2.95
N LEU A 223 -13.16 15.77 3.85
CA LEU A 223 -12.66 16.64 4.89
C LEU A 223 -12.96 16.05 6.26
N VAL A 224 -11.97 16.09 7.14
CA VAL A 224 -12.12 15.71 8.55
C VAL A 224 -11.55 16.84 9.41
N SER A 225 -12.34 17.34 10.34
CA SER A 225 -11.87 18.30 11.35
C SER A 225 -11.56 17.59 12.67
N ARG A 226 -10.58 18.12 13.41
CA ARG A 226 -10.24 17.62 14.75
C ARG A 226 -11.35 17.90 15.77
N GLU A 227 -12.18 18.92 15.59
CA GLU A 227 -13.32 19.23 16.44
C GLU A 227 -14.66 19.08 15.69
N ALA A 228 -15.76 18.97 16.43
CA ALA A 228 -17.09 18.97 15.81
C ALA A 228 -17.35 20.33 15.12
N TRP A 229 -17.97 20.29 13.95
CA TRP A 229 -18.25 21.49 13.18
C TRP A 229 -19.26 22.36 13.91
N THR A 230 -18.98 23.64 13.94
CA THR A 230 -19.93 24.67 14.33
C THR A 230 -20.92 24.94 13.18
N PRO A 231 -22.11 25.49 13.45
CA PRO A 231 -23.04 25.91 12.39
C PRO A 231 -22.41 26.90 11.39
N LYS A 232 -21.45 27.71 11.87
CA LYS A 232 -20.68 28.65 11.03
C LYS A 232 -19.79 27.90 10.04
N GLU A 233 -19.18 26.79 10.44
CA GLU A 233 -18.35 25.96 9.56
C GLU A 233 -19.19 25.23 8.52
N SER A 234 -20.33 24.63 8.91
CA SER A 234 -21.28 24.04 7.94
C SER A 234 -21.77 25.08 6.92
N SER A 235 -22.11 26.29 7.38
CA SER A 235 -22.53 27.38 6.48
C SER A 235 -21.42 27.83 5.53
N ARG A 236 -20.18 27.93 6.02
CA ARG A 236 -19.00 28.29 5.23
C ARG A 236 -18.67 27.23 4.19
N PHE A 237 -18.72 25.96 4.56
CA PHE A 237 -18.51 24.83 3.66
C PHE A 237 -19.57 24.78 2.55
N ARG A 238 -20.84 24.96 2.92
CA ARG A 238 -21.94 25.05 1.97
C ARG A 238 -21.74 26.23 0.99
N GLU A 239 -21.39 27.41 1.51
CA GLU A 239 -21.09 28.57 0.67
C GLU A 239 -19.92 28.31 -0.29
N PHE A 240 -18.85 27.66 0.19
CA PHE A 240 -17.71 27.29 -0.64
C PHE A 240 -18.15 26.42 -1.83
N CYS A 241 -18.96 25.39 -1.56
CA CYS A 241 -19.43 24.46 -2.59
C CYS A 241 -20.30 25.19 -3.62
N LEU A 242 -21.33 25.90 -3.17
CA LEU A 242 -22.31 26.55 -4.05
C LEU A 242 -21.68 27.67 -4.89
N SER A 243 -20.80 28.48 -4.31
CA SER A 243 -20.10 29.55 -5.04
C SER A 243 -19.15 29.08 -6.13
N ARG A 244 -18.83 27.77 -6.17
CA ARG A 244 -17.95 27.14 -7.16
C ARG A 244 -18.65 26.08 -8.01
N GLY A 245 -19.97 25.93 -7.89
CA GLY A 245 -20.71 24.90 -8.60
C GLY A 245 -20.28 23.46 -8.21
N PHE A 246 -19.72 23.28 -7.02
CA PHE A 246 -19.42 21.95 -6.48
C PHE A 246 -20.65 21.37 -5.79
N ALA A 247 -20.84 20.07 -5.90
CA ALA A 247 -21.97 19.38 -5.30
C ALA A 247 -21.62 18.92 -3.88
N PRO A 248 -22.25 19.47 -2.82
CA PRO A 248 -22.11 18.93 -1.48
C PRO A 248 -22.68 17.50 -1.46
N VAL A 249 -21.98 16.62 -0.75
CA VAL A 249 -22.36 15.20 -0.57
C VAL A 249 -22.74 14.94 0.87
N TYR A 250 -21.99 15.49 1.82
CA TYR A 250 -22.29 15.42 3.24
C TYR A 250 -21.66 16.60 3.98
N TYR A 251 -22.37 17.14 4.95
CA TYR A 251 -21.84 17.97 6.04
C TYR A 251 -22.80 17.87 7.24
N PRO A 252 -22.39 18.22 8.47
CA PRO A 252 -23.26 18.12 9.63
C PRO A 252 -24.54 18.96 9.45
N ASP A 253 -25.69 18.33 9.71
CA ASP A 253 -27.04 18.90 9.53
C ASP A 253 -27.41 19.27 8.09
N MET A 254 -26.80 18.63 7.09
CA MET A 254 -27.17 18.82 5.67
C MET A 254 -28.62 18.39 5.40
N PRO A 255 -29.46 19.25 4.79
CA PRO A 255 -30.83 18.91 4.44
C PRO A 255 -30.89 17.94 3.25
N GLU A 256 -31.90 17.06 3.24
CA GLU A 256 -32.05 16.05 2.17
C GLU A 256 -32.22 16.66 0.78
N THR A 257 -32.81 17.86 0.70
CA THR A 257 -32.99 18.61 -0.55
C THR A 257 -31.68 18.98 -1.24
N GLU A 258 -30.55 18.96 -0.53
CA GLU A 258 -29.24 19.29 -1.08
C GLU A 258 -28.44 18.07 -1.56
N MET A 259 -28.88 16.83 -1.31
CA MET A 259 -28.13 15.60 -1.61
C MET A 259 -27.79 15.42 -3.11
N ASN A 260 -28.50 16.13 -4.00
CA ASN A 260 -28.31 16.04 -5.45
C ASN A 260 -28.64 17.36 -6.17
N SER A 261 -28.36 18.52 -5.58
CA SER A 261 -28.92 19.81 -6.05
C SER A 261 -28.08 20.60 -7.06
N VAL A 262 -26.77 20.34 -7.15
CA VAL A 262 -25.85 21.13 -7.99
C VAL A 262 -25.47 20.39 -9.26
N ILE A 263 -24.77 19.27 -9.11
CA ILE A 263 -24.40 18.39 -10.23
C ILE A 263 -25.34 17.19 -10.18
N HIS A 264 -26.41 17.17 -10.96
CA HIS A 264 -27.41 16.11 -10.84
C HIS A 264 -26.89 14.74 -11.34
N LEU A 265 -27.01 13.73 -10.49
CA LEU A 265 -26.88 12.31 -10.84
C LEU A 265 -28.27 11.68 -10.97
N GLN A 266 -28.39 10.53 -11.64
CA GLN A 266 -29.66 9.78 -11.70
C GLN A 266 -30.17 9.44 -10.30
N GLU A 267 -29.27 9.04 -9.42
CA GLU A 267 -29.52 8.80 -8.00
C GLU A 267 -28.41 9.48 -7.17
N PRO A 268 -28.71 9.96 -5.94
CA PRO A 268 -27.72 10.55 -5.05
C PRO A 268 -26.78 9.52 -4.41
N VAL A 269 -26.21 8.62 -5.22
CA VAL A 269 -25.44 7.45 -4.79
C VAL A 269 -24.33 7.78 -3.78
N TYR A 270 -23.65 8.93 -3.95
CA TYR A 270 -22.60 9.36 -3.02
C TYR A 270 -23.17 9.81 -1.67
N ALA A 271 -24.23 10.62 -1.67
CA ALA A 271 -24.82 11.13 -0.43
C ALA A 271 -25.56 10.01 0.33
N GLN A 272 -26.23 9.11 -0.39
CA GLN A 272 -26.82 7.90 0.18
C GLN A 272 -25.75 6.98 0.78
N GLY A 273 -24.68 6.70 0.02
CA GLY A 273 -23.58 5.85 0.51
C GLY A 273 -22.92 6.40 1.78
N VAL A 274 -22.70 7.72 1.88
CA VAL A 274 -22.17 8.34 3.12
C VAL A 274 -23.15 8.19 4.28
N ARG A 275 -24.45 8.41 4.07
CA ARG A 275 -25.47 8.26 5.13
C ARG A 275 -25.58 6.80 5.60
N GLU A 276 -25.55 5.85 4.69
CA GLU A 276 -25.53 4.42 5.02
C GLU A 276 -24.27 4.04 5.79
N LEU A 277 -23.08 4.50 5.36
CA LEU A 277 -21.83 4.28 6.09
C LEU A 277 -21.87 4.83 7.52
N LEU A 278 -22.47 6.00 7.71
CA LEU A 278 -22.60 6.63 9.03
C LEU A 278 -23.63 5.91 9.91
N ALA A 279 -24.72 5.39 9.34
CA ALA A 279 -25.81 4.73 10.05
C ALA A 279 -25.53 3.25 10.35
N ASP A 280 -25.18 2.46 9.34
CA ASP A 280 -24.95 1.01 9.40
C ASP A 280 -23.87 0.59 8.39
N THR A 281 -22.61 0.65 8.83
CA THR A 281 -21.44 0.30 8.01
C THR A 281 -21.47 -1.16 7.50
N PRO A 282 -21.80 -2.18 8.33
CA PRO A 282 -21.99 -3.54 7.83
C PRO A 282 -23.04 -3.65 6.73
N ALA A 283 -24.19 -3.00 6.87
CA ALA A 283 -25.24 -3.04 5.85
C ALA A 283 -24.79 -2.41 4.52
N PHE A 284 -24.07 -1.28 4.58
CA PHE A 284 -23.48 -0.66 3.38
C PHE A 284 -22.53 -1.63 2.65
N HIS A 285 -21.60 -2.27 3.36
CA HIS A 285 -20.69 -3.22 2.73
C HIS A 285 -21.42 -4.43 2.12
N ALA A 286 -22.53 -4.85 2.73
CA ALA A 286 -23.36 -5.92 2.19
C ALA A 286 -24.22 -5.50 0.99
N SER A 287 -24.46 -4.21 0.76
CA SER A 287 -25.27 -3.73 -0.38
C SER A 287 -24.45 -3.55 -1.65
N THR A 288 -23.13 -3.30 -1.54
CA THR A 288 -22.26 -3.03 -2.69
C THR A 288 -21.72 -4.30 -3.36
N PRO A 289 -21.56 -4.34 -4.69
CA PRO A 289 -20.96 -5.51 -5.35
C PRO A 289 -19.44 -5.65 -5.11
N PHE A 290 -18.79 -4.60 -4.63
CA PHE A 290 -17.34 -4.51 -4.43
C PHE A 290 -16.94 -4.72 -2.96
N ASP A 291 -15.71 -5.19 -2.71
CA ASP A 291 -15.10 -5.12 -1.39
C ASP A 291 -14.65 -3.66 -1.12
N LEU A 292 -15.46 -2.94 -0.34
CA LEU A 292 -15.19 -1.57 0.08
C LEU A 292 -14.81 -1.46 1.56
N GLN A 293 -14.47 -2.58 2.22
CA GLN A 293 -14.07 -2.56 3.62
C GLN A 293 -12.74 -1.80 3.80
N PRO A 294 -12.54 -1.12 4.94
CA PRO A 294 -11.25 -0.49 5.23
C PRO A 294 -10.09 -1.50 5.21
N VAL A 295 -8.94 -1.06 4.70
CA VAL A 295 -7.72 -1.87 4.64
C VAL A 295 -6.77 -1.56 5.80
N THR A 296 -5.85 -2.46 6.12
CA THR A 296 -4.85 -2.30 7.19
C THR A 296 -3.43 -2.26 6.63
N ASP A 297 -2.46 -1.84 7.45
CA ASP A 297 -1.03 -1.90 7.08
C ASP A 297 -0.54 -3.33 6.76
N ASP A 298 -1.22 -4.38 7.25
CA ASP A 298 -0.88 -5.77 6.91
C ASP A 298 -1.42 -6.21 5.55
N ARG A 299 -2.46 -5.55 5.04
CA ARG A 299 -3.07 -5.80 3.72
C ARG A 299 -3.35 -4.45 3.01
N PRO A 300 -2.33 -3.67 2.65
CA PRO A 300 -2.50 -2.27 2.22
C PRO A 300 -2.91 -2.12 0.73
N TYR A 301 -3.77 -3.02 0.22
CA TYR A 301 -4.21 -3.05 -1.18
C TYR A 301 -5.50 -2.24 -1.36
N PHE A 302 -5.39 -0.92 -1.30
CA PHE A 302 -6.55 -0.02 -1.27
C PHE A 302 -7.43 -0.14 -2.53
N GLU A 303 -6.82 -0.32 -3.71
CA GLU A 303 -7.51 -0.39 -5.01
C GLU A 303 -8.01 -1.81 -5.37
N LEU A 304 -7.85 -2.78 -4.47
CA LEU A 304 -8.34 -4.15 -4.67
C LEU A 304 -9.82 -4.26 -4.26
N PHE A 305 -10.72 -4.10 -5.22
CA PHE A 305 -12.18 -4.10 -5.01
C PHE A 305 -12.86 -5.46 -5.24
N LEU A 306 -12.10 -6.48 -5.60
CA LEU A 306 -12.59 -7.80 -5.95
C LEU A 306 -13.25 -8.51 -4.74
N ASP A 307 -14.53 -8.85 -4.88
CA ASP A 307 -15.22 -9.80 -4.02
C ASP A 307 -15.53 -11.09 -4.82
N TRP A 308 -14.95 -12.20 -4.38
CA TRP A 308 -15.11 -13.52 -5.00
C TRP A 308 -16.55 -14.02 -5.00
N ASN A 309 -17.36 -13.61 -4.03
CA ASN A 309 -18.75 -14.04 -3.92
C ASN A 309 -19.68 -13.23 -4.85
N ARG A 310 -19.20 -12.11 -5.39
CA ARG A 310 -19.99 -11.14 -6.17
C ARG A 310 -19.46 -10.88 -7.57
N LEU A 311 -18.65 -11.80 -8.13
CA LEU A 311 -18.06 -11.66 -9.47
C LEU A 311 -19.11 -11.35 -10.56
N ALA A 312 -20.28 -11.99 -10.49
CA ALA A 312 -21.36 -11.74 -11.45
C ALA A 312 -21.91 -10.31 -11.36
N ASP A 313 -22.08 -9.80 -10.13
CA ASP A 313 -22.58 -8.45 -9.88
C ASP A 313 -21.53 -7.41 -10.27
N ILE A 314 -20.26 -7.61 -9.93
CA ILE A 314 -19.14 -6.75 -10.35
C ILE A 314 -19.10 -6.64 -11.87
N ARG A 315 -19.13 -7.79 -12.57
CA ARG A 315 -19.13 -7.82 -14.03
C ARG A 315 -20.32 -7.03 -14.58
N LYS A 316 -21.52 -7.22 -14.02
CA LYS A 316 -22.73 -6.51 -14.46
C LYS A 316 -22.62 -5.00 -14.23
N SER A 317 -22.11 -4.58 -13.08
CA SER A 317 -21.93 -3.17 -12.71
C SER A 317 -20.86 -2.44 -13.54
N LEU A 318 -19.86 -3.17 -14.06
CA LEU A 318 -18.79 -2.63 -14.92
C LEU A 318 -19.05 -2.88 -16.41
N GLY A 319 -20.32 -2.82 -16.84
CA GLY A 319 -20.69 -2.87 -18.25
C GLY A 319 -20.68 -4.27 -18.88
N GLY A 320 -20.65 -5.33 -18.06
CA GLY A 320 -20.81 -6.71 -18.50
C GLY A 320 -19.56 -7.33 -19.14
N LYS A 321 -18.41 -6.67 -19.10
CA LYS A 321 -17.17 -7.12 -19.75
C LYS A 321 -16.14 -7.69 -18.76
N TRP A 322 -15.16 -8.43 -19.27
CA TRP A 322 -14.13 -9.08 -18.44
C TRP A 322 -13.07 -8.10 -17.93
N GLU A 323 -12.84 -7.00 -18.65
CA GLU A 323 -11.91 -5.93 -18.31
C GLU A 323 -12.27 -5.30 -16.96
N GLY A 324 -13.56 -5.12 -16.66
CA GLY A 324 -14.00 -4.62 -15.36
C GLY A 324 -13.64 -5.55 -14.19
N LEU A 325 -13.62 -6.87 -14.40
CA LEU A 325 -13.14 -7.81 -13.36
C LEU A 325 -11.63 -7.71 -13.16
N VAL A 326 -10.87 -7.45 -14.22
CA VAL A 326 -9.43 -7.20 -14.16
C VAL A 326 -9.17 -5.90 -13.39
N GLU A 327 -9.90 -4.83 -13.70
CA GLU A 327 -9.86 -3.56 -12.94
C GLU A 327 -10.20 -3.75 -11.45
N ALA A 328 -11.13 -4.64 -11.12
CA ALA A 328 -11.47 -4.95 -9.72
C ALA A 328 -10.37 -5.73 -8.99
N GLY A 329 -9.49 -6.44 -9.71
CA GLY A 329 -8.35 -7.17 -9.13
C GLY A 329 -8.16 -8.62 -9.58
N LEU A 330 -8.85 -9.09 -10.61
CA LEU A 330 -8.74 -10.48 -11.09
C LEU A 330 -7.37 -10.80 -11.74
N LEU A 331 -6.54 -9.79 -12.03
CA LEU A 331 -5.25 -9.96 -12.69
C LEU A 331 -4.30 -10.89 -11.93
N VAL A 332 -4.12 -10.69 -10.62
CA VAL A 332 -3.16 -11.46 -9.80
C VAL A 332 -3.53 -12.95 -9.71
N PRO A 333 -4.80 -13.32 -9.42
CA PRO A 333 -5.22 -14.72 -9.49
C PRO A 333 -4.97 -15.37 -10.86
N LEU A 334 -5.22 -14.64 -11.95
CA LEU A 334 -5.00 -15.14 -13.31
C LEU A 334 -3.51 -15.35 -13.60
N LEU A 335 -2.66 -14.41 -13.17
CA LEU A 335 -1.20 -14.54 -13.27
C LEU A 335 -0.70 -15.73 -12.45
N PHE A 336 -1.18 -15.89 -11.23
CA PHE A 336 -0.85 -17.05 -10.40
C PHE A 336 -1.24 -18.37 -11.09
N ALA A 337 -2.45 -18.45 -11.64
CA ALA A 337 -2.91 -19.64 -12.36
C ALA A 337 -2.06 -19.92 -13.61
N ALA A 338 -1.78 -18.90 -14.43
CA ALA A 338 -1.00 -19.04 -15.66
C ALA A 338 0.46 -19.45 -15.38
N VAL A 339 1.10 -18.81 -14.39
CA VAL A 339 2.48 -19.11 -13.99
C VAL A 339 2.58 -20.49 -13.34
N SER A 340 1.64 -20.85 -12.46
CA SER A 340 1.61 -22.17 -11.82
C SER A 340 1.35 -23.29 -12.83
N LEU A 341 0.44 -23.08 -13.78
CA LEU A 341 0.19 -24.02 -14.87
C LEU A 341 1.44 -24.17 -15.74
N SER A 342 2.09 -23.07 -16.11
CA SER A 342 3.34 -23.10 -16.90
C SER A 342 4.45 -23.85 -16.16
N ALA A 343 4.62 -23.60 -14.86
CA ALA A 343 5.59 -24.31 -14.03
C ALA A 343 5.27 -25.83 -13.96
N LEU A 344 4.00 -26.19 -13.78
CA LEU A 344 3.57 -27.58 -13.78
C LEU A 344 3.81 -28.26 -15.13
N LEU A 345 3.49 -27.60 -16.24
CA LEU A 345 3.65 -28.15 -17.59
C LEU A 345 5.13 -28.29 -17.99
N LEU A 346 5.95 -27.27 -17.72
CA LEU A 346 7.35 -27.22 -18.18
C LEU A 346 8.32 -27.92 -17.22
N ILE A 347 8.05 -27.90 -15.92
CA ILE A 347 8.94 -28.45 -14.88
C ILE A 347 8.31 -29.69 -14.24
N GLY A 348 7.03 -29.64 -13.88
CA GLY A 348 6.35 -30.73 -13.17
C GLY A 348 6.11 -32.00 -14.01
N ILE A 349 5.61 -31.88 -15.24
CA ILE A 349 5.30 -33.05 -16.10
C ILE A 349 6.54 -33.91 -16.39
N PRO A 350 7.71 -33.35 -16.77
CA PRO A 350 8.92 -34.16 -16.96
C PRO A 350 9.32 -34.99 -15.72
N ILE A 351 9.03 -34.50 -14.52
CA ILE A 351 9.28 -35.22 -13.25
C ILE A 351 8.36 -36.44 -13.14
N LEU A 352 7.10 -36.33 -13.57
CA LEU A 352 6.10 -37.42 -13.46
C LEU A 352 6.56 -38.71 -14.15
N ILE A 353 7.30 -38.60 -15.26
CA ILE A 353 7.84 -39.71 -16.03
C ILE A 353 8.86 -40.52 -15.20
N HIS A 354 9.55 -39.87 -14.27
CA HIS A 354 10.63 -40.45 -13.46
C HIS A 354 10.14 -40.93 -12.08
N LEU A 355 8.90 -40.63 -11.69
CA LEU A 355 8.33 -40.99 -10.39
C LEU A 355 8.31 -42.51 -10.11
N ARG A 356 8.06 -43.31 -11.16
CA ARG A 356 7.90 -44.78 -11.03
C ARG A 356 9.23 -45.54 -10.86
N ARG A 357 10.37 -44.85 -11.03
CA ARG A 357 11.70 -45.48 -11.03
C ARG A 357 12.38 -45.45 -9.67
N MET A 358 11.78 -44.86 -8.64
CA MET A 358 12.44 -44.64 -7.37
C MET A 358 11.50 -44.82 -6.18
N GLU A 359 12.01 -45.48 -5.15
CA GLU A 359 11.41 -45.47 -3.82
C GLU A 359 11.51 -44.07 -3.20
N ASN A 360 10.55 -43.73 -2.34
CA ASN A 360 10.64 -42.56 -1.47
C ASN A 360 10.60 -41.18 -2.15
N THR A 361 10.28 -41.15 -3.44
CA THR A 361 10.18 -39.95 -4.28
C THR A 361 9.26 -38.87 -3.73
N ILE A 362 8.11 -39.25 -3.18
CA ILE A 362 7.11 -38.29 -2.70
C ILE A 362 7.68 -37.42 -1.57
N SER A 363 8.41 -37.99 -0.62
CA SER A 363 9.00 -37.20 0.48
C SER A 363 10.13 -36.29 0.01
N VAL A 364 10.92 -36.72 -0.98
CA VAL A 364 11.93 -35.85 -1.61
C VAL A 364 11.24 -34.67 -2.27
N LEU A 365 10.21 -34.92 -3.09
CA LEU A 365 9.46 -33.86 -3.76
C LEU A 365 8.77 -32.93 -2.76
N LEU A 366 8.09 -33.46 -1.74
CA LEU A 366 7.42 -32.66 -0.70
C LEU A 366 8.42 -31.80 0.09
N TYR A 367 9.57 -32.36 0.45
CA TYR A 367 10.61 -31.61 1.16
C TYR A 367 11.14 -30.45 0.32
N PHE A 368 11.60 -30.74 -0.91
CA PHE A 368 12.23 -29.73 -1.77
C PHE A 368 11.22 -28.71 -2.32
N ALA A 369 10.00 -29.13 -2.63
CA ALA A 369 8.91 -28.21 -2.96
C ALA A 369 8.53 -27.35 -1.73
N GLY A 370 8.45 -27.95 -0.54
CA GLY A 370 8.12 -27.26 0.70
C GLY A 370 9.11 -26.15 1.04
N ILE A 371 10.42 -26.42 0.99
CA ILE A 371 11.44 -25.40 1.24
C ILE A 371 11.49 -24.34 0.14
N GLY A 372 11.28 -24.73 -1.14
CA GLY A 372 11.27 -23.78 -2.26
C GLY A 372 10.09 -22.82 -2.21
N LEU A 373 8.90 -23.34 -1.83
CA LEU A 373 7.72 -22.54 -1.56
C LEU A 373 7.96 -21.63 -0.34
N ALA A 374 8.41 -22.21 0.78
CA ALA A 374 8.65 -21.48 2.01
C ALA A 374 9.63 -20.30 1.83
N PHE A 375 10.71 -20.52 1.07
CA PHE A 375 11.68 -19.49 0.75
C PHE A 375 11.02 -18.29 0.08
N MET A 376 10.24 -18.53 -0.99
CA MET A 376 9.58 -17.47 -1.74
C MET A 376 8.51 -16.75 -0.91
N LEU A 377 7.72 -17.47 -0.11
CA LEU A 377 6.71 -16.85 0.74
C LEU A 377 7.37 -15.89 1.76
N VAL A 378 8.44 -16.33 2.42
CA VAL A 378 9.16 -15.50 3.40
C VAL A 378 9.88 -14.34 2.72
N GLU A 379 10.52 -14.57 1.58
CA GLU A 379 11.19 -13.53 0.80
C GLU A 379 10.24 -12.40 0.41
N ILE A 380 9.10 -12.73 -0.18
CA ILE A 380 8.10 -11.74 -0.59
C ILE A 380 7.48 -11.05 0.64
N ALA A 381 7.24 -11.77 1.72
CA ALA A 381 6.72 -11.16 2.95
C ALA A 381 7.71 -10.15 3.57
N LEU A 382 9.01 -10.46 3.56
CA LEU A 382 10.07 -9.53 3.98
C LEU A 382 10.12 -8.33 3.04
N LEU A 383 10.07 -8.56 1.73
CA LEU A 383 10.08 -7.48 0.74
C LEU A 383 8.91 -6.52 0.94
N GLU A 384 7.69 -7.03 1.10
CA GLU A 384 6.49 -6.22 1.29
C GLU A 384 6.49 -5.45 2.62
N LYS A 385 7.02 -6.02 3.71
CA LYS A 385 7.11 -5.31 5.00
C LYS A 385 8.28 -4.31 5.05
N LEU A 386 9.40 -4.61 4.40
CA LEU A 386 10.60 -3.76 4.44
C LEU A 386 10.59 -2.67 3.37
N THR A 387 9.80 -2.79 2.31
CA THR A 387 9.54 -1.71 1.33
C THR A 387 9.09 -0.41 1.99
N PRO A 388 7.96 -0.40 2.72
CA PRO A 388 7.51 0.80 3.42
C PRO A 388 8.44 1.21 4.56
N PHE A 389 9.04 0.23 5.25
CA PHE A 389 9.95 0.51 6.35
C PHE A 389 11.27 1.13 5.92
N LEU A 390 11.78 0.91 4.71
CA LEU A 390 12.96 1.61 4.20
C LEU A 390 12.60 2.81 3.32
N GLY A 391 11.36 2.82 2.84
CA GLY A 391 10.75 3.91 2.10
C GLY A 391 11.26 4.12 0.69
N GLN A 392 12.00 3.15 0.14
CA GLN A 392 12.42 3.17 -1.26
C GLN A 392 12.41 1.74 -1.81
N PRO A 393 11.50 1.42 -2.76
CA PRO A 393 11.35 0.07 -3.30
C PRO A 393 12.66 -0.51 -3.86
N VAL A 394 13.48 0.33 -4.49
CA VAL A 394 14.77 -0.08 -5.07
C VAL A 394 15.73 -0.58 -4.00
N TYR A 395 15.87 0.14 -2.89
CA TYR A 395 16.75 -0.26 -1.80
C TYR A 395 16.22 -1.49 -1.06
N SER A 396 14.91 -1.57 -0.83
CA SER A 396 14.30 -2.74 -0.19
C SER A 396 14.46 -4.00 -1.04
N PHE A 397 14.23 -3.89 -2.35
CA PHE A 397 14.46 -5.00 -3.27
C PHE A 397 15.93 -5.43 -3.30
N ALA A 398 16.85 -4.48 -3.44
CA ALA A 398 18.28 -4.77 -3.45
C ALA A 398 18.72 -5.45 -2.15
N LEU A 399 18.30 -4.93 -1.00
CA LEU A 399 18.66 -5.45 0.32
C LEU A 399 18.09 -6.84 0.56
N VAL A 400 16.79 -7.04 0.32
CA VAL A 400 16.13 -8.32 0.58
C VAL A 400 16.68 -9.40 -0.34
N LEU A 401 16.76 -9.13 -1.65
CA LEU A 401 17.25 -10.11 -2.60
C LEU A 401 18.72 -10.45 -2.38
N SER A 402 19.60 -9.44 -2.35
CA SER A 402 21.03 -9.69 -2.16
C SER A 402 21.35 -10.22 -0.77
N GLY A 403 20.68 -9.72 0.27
CA GLY A 403 20.84 -10.16 1.66
C GLY A 403 20.41 -11.61 1.86
N LEU A 404 19.22 -11.99 1.37
CA LEU A 404 18.77 -13.39 1.45
C LEU A 404 19.66 -14.32 0.64
N LEU A 405 20.05 -13.97 -0.59
CA LEU A 405 20.89 -14.84 -1.43
C LEU A 405 22.30 -15.03 -0.84
N THR A 406 22.93 -13.95 -0.37
CA THR A 406 24.27 -14.04 0.24
C THR A 406 24.23 -14.77 1.58
N ALA A 407 23.29 -14.43 2.46
CA ALA A 407 23.16 -15.07 3.76
C ALA A 407 22.75 -16.54 3.64
N SER A 408 21.83 -16.89 2.73
CA SER A 408 21.46 -18.29 2.47
C SER A 408 22.58 -19.09 1.83
N GLY A 409 23.40 -18.48 0.98
CA GLY A 409 24.64 -19.08 0.50
C GLY A 409 25.62 -19.41 1.64
N LEU A 410 25.81 -18.48 2.58
CA LEU A 410 26.62 -18.68 3.79
C LEU A 410 26.03 -19.78 4.69
N GLY A 411 24.72 -19.74 4.94
CA GLY A 411 24.01 -20.78 5.70
C GLY A 411 24.16 -22.16 5.08
N SER A 412 24.03 -22.25 3.75
CA SER A 412 24.27 -23.47 2.98
C SER A 412 25.69 -23.99 3.16
N PHE A 413 26.69 -23.10 3.08
CA PHE A 413 28.10 -23.45 3.29
C PHE A 413 28.36 -23.97 4.71
N LEU A 414 27.85 -23.29 5.74
CA LEU A 414 28.01 -23.68 7.15
C LEU A 414 27.34 -25.03 7.46
N SER A 415 26.21 -25.32 6.81
CA SER A 415 25.50 -26.59 6.96
C SER A 415 26.35 -27.82 6.58
N SER A 416 27.42 -27.63 5.79
CA SER A 416 28.35 -28.70 5.43
C SER A 416 29.01 -29.35 6.65
N ARG A 417 29.22 -28.58 7.73
CA ARG A 417 29.91 -29.02 8.95
C ARG A 417 28.97 -29.49 10.07
N PHE A 418 27.67 -29.28 9.93
CA PHE A 418 26.72 -29.59 11.00
C PHE A 418 26.41 -31.09 11.07
N SER A 419 26.39 -31.59 12.31
CA SER A 419 25.86 -32.90 12.64
C SER A 419 24.34 -32.92 12.47
N ARG A 420 23.74 -34.11 12.48
CA ARG A 420 22.28 -34.26 12.40
C ARG A 420 21.55 -33.52 13.51
N THR A 421 22.08 -33.53 14.74
CA THR A 421 21.53 -32.77 15.87
C THR A 421 21.68 -31.26 15.66
N GLY A 422 22.79 -30.81 15.09
CA GLY A 422 22.97 -29.40 14.73
C GLY A 422 21.95 -28.93 13.70
N ILE A 423 21.73 -29.70 12.63
CA ILE A 423 20.71 -29.39 11.61
C ILE A 423 19.33 -29.26 12.25
N ARG A 424 18.94 -30.20 13.13
CA ARG A 424 17.67 -30.13 13.87
C ARG A 424 17.53 -28.85 14.69
N PHE A 425 18.58 -28.49 15.45
CA PHE A 425 18.59 -27.28 16.25
C PHE A 425 18.40 -26.02 15.41
N TYR A 426 19.16 -25.87 14.31
CA TYR A 426 19.04 -24.70 13.44
C TYR A 426 17.71 -24.64 12.68
N PHE A 427 17.11 -25.80 12.37
CA PHE A 427 15.78 -25.84 11.78
C PHE A 427 14.70 -25.38 12.78
N LEU A 428 14.78 -25.80 14.04
CA LEU A 428 13.87 -25.31 15.08
C LEU A 428 14.10 -23.82 15.36
N LEU A 429 15.35 -23.35 15.32
CA LEU A 429 15.68 -21.94 15.43
C LEU A 429 15.10 -21.13 14.25
N LEU A 430 15.12 -21.67 13.03
CA LEU A 430 14.45 -21.07 11.86
C LEU A 430 12.95 -20.93 12.12
N LEU A 431 12.27 -22.01 12.53
CA LEU A 431 10.83 -21.98 12.79
C LEU A 431 10.47 -20.98 13.89
N PHE A 432 11.25 -20.95 14.96
CA PHE A 432 11.09 -19.97 16.04
C PHE A 432 11.31 -18.54 15.54
N GLY A 433 12.38 -18.29 14.78
CA GLY A 433 12.69 -16.97 14.23
C GLY A 433 11.61 -16.47 13.27
N LEU A 434 11.09 -17.32 12.39
CA LEU A 434 9.99 -16.97 11.48
C LEU A 434 8.68 -16.73 12.23
N PHE A 435 8.37 -17.54 13.25
CA PHE A 435 7.20 -17.32 14.10
C PHE A 435 7.31 -16.03 14.91
N PHE A 436 8.51 -15.69 15.39
CA PHE A 436 8.78 -14.43 16.05
C PHE A 436 8.58 -13.24 15.10
N CYS A 437 9.06 -13.34 13.85
CA CYS A 437 8.84 -12.33 12.82
C CYS A 437 7.36 -12.17 12.51
N PHE A 438 6.63 -13.28 12.33
CA PHE A 438 5.18 -13.28 12.14
C PHE A 438 4.46 -12.48 13.25
N ARG A 439 4.85 -12.67 14.52
CA ARG A 439 4.15 -12.07 15.65
C ARG A 439 4.51 -10.62 15.93
N ASN A 440 5.78 -10.23 15.75
CA ASN A 440 6.34 -8.98 16.29
C ASN A 440 6.94 -8.04 15.24
N LEU A 441 7.19 -8.50 14.01
CA LEU A 441 7.93 -7.68 13.02
C LEU A 441 7.18 -6.39 12.72
N SER A 442 5.86 -6.42 12.51
CA SER A 442 5.07 -5.22 12.20
C SER A 442 5.16 -4.15 13.29
N ASP A 443 5.15 -4.55 14.56
CA ASP A 443 5.23 -3.64 15.70
C ASP A 443 6.64 -3.05 15.83
N LEU A 444 7.67 -3.88 15.68
CA LEU A 444 9.07 -3.44 15.68
C LEU A 444 9.36 -2.44 14.55
N LEU A 445 8.88 -2.71 13.33
CA LEU A 445 9.06 -1.80 12.20
C LEU A 445 8.33 -0.47 12.42
N ARG A 446 7.18 -0.47 13.09
CA ARG A 446 6.44 0.75 13.44
C ARG A 446 7.22 1.60 14.43
N GLU A 447 7.73 1.01 15.50
CA GLU A 447 8.50 1.73 16.52
C GLU A 447 9.77 2.35 15.92
N LEU A 448 10.45 1.64 15.02
CA LEU A 448 11.67 2.11 14.36
C LEU A 448 11.41 2.99 13.12
N SER A 449 10.15 3.25 12.76
CA SER A 449 9.83 3.91 11.48
C SER A 449 10.20 5.39 11.43
N GLY A 450 10.30 6.04 12.60
CA GLY A 450 10.74 7.43 12.78
C GLY A 450 12.26 7.60 12.85
N GLU A 451 13.02 6.51 12.94
CA GLU A 451 14.48 6.56 13.06
C GLU A 451 15.15 6.99 11.74
N GLU A 452 16.43 7.39 11.85
CA GLU A 452 17.24 7.72 10.68
C GLU A 452 17.31 6.55 9.68
N TRP A 453 17.36 6.89 8.39
CA TRP A 453 17.34 5.91 7.32
C TRP A 453 18.46 4.85 7.43
N ILE A 454 19.66 5.23 7.90
CA ILE A 454 20.78 4.31 8.10
C ILE A 454 20.45 3.27 9.19
N ILE A 455 19.81 3.68 10.28
CA ILE A 455 19.42 2.79 11.38
C ILE A 455 18.37 1.80 10.88
N ARG A 456 17.36 2.29 10.14
CA ARG A 456 16.34 1.45 9.48
C ARG A 456 16.99 0.44 8.53
N LEU A 457 17.97 0.86 7.73
CA LEU A 457 18.71 -0.02 6.82
C LEU A 457 19.46 -1.13 7.56
N LEU A 458 20.15 -0.80 8.66
CA LEU A 458 20.90 -1.78 9.45
C LEU A 458 19.98 -2.82 10.10
N TRP A 459 18.84 -2.39 10.65
CA TRP A 459 17.85 -3.32 11.21
C TRP A 459 17.23 -4.23 10.14
N ALA A 460 16.87 -3.68 8.99
CA ALA A 460 16.37 -4.45 7.87
C ALA A 460 17.42 -5.48 7.40
N TRP A 461 18.69 -5.06 7.28
CA TRP A 461 19.80 -5.95 6.91
C TRP A 461 19.98 -7.09 7.92
N LEU A 462 19.89 -6.80 9.22
CA LEU A 462 20.01 -7.79 10.28
C LEU A 462 18.90 -8.84 10.20
N VAL A 463 17.64 -8.40 10.08
CA VAL A 463 16.47 -9.29 9.99
C VAL A 463 16.56 -10.18 8.74
N VAL A 464 16.90 -9.59 7.60
CA VAL A 464 17.08 -10.29 6.31
C VAL A 464 18.23 -11.30 6.41
N SER A 465 19.38 -10.88 6.90
CA SER A 465 20.58 -11.74 6.96
C SER A 465 20.39 -12.90 7.94
N ALA A 466 19.79 -12.65 9.11
CA ALA A 466 19.48 -13.69 10.09
C ALA A 466 18.51 -14.74 9.52
N SER A 467 17.44 -14.27 8.85
CA SER A 467 16.46 -15.15 8.20
C SER A 467 17.12 -15.94 7.07
N GLY A 468 17.84 -15.27 6.17
CA GLY A 468 18.51 -15.89 5.03
C GLY A 468 19.53 -16.95 5.44
N LEU A 469 20.35 -16.70 6.48
CA LEU A 469 21.32 -17.65 6.99
C LEU A 469 20.65 -18.95 7.44
N LEU A 470 19.55 -18.85 8.20
CA LEU A 470 18.82 -20.01 8.68
C LEU A 470 18.07 -20.72 7.53
N MET A 471 17.49 -19.96 6.59
CA MET A 471 16.77 -20.47 5.42
C MET A 471 17.67 -21.20 4.41
N GLY A 472 18.99 -20.94 4.41
CA GLY A 472 19.96 -21.64 3.57
C GLY A 472 20.34 -23.05 4.05
N ILE A 473 20.14 -23.37 5.33
CA ILE A 473 20.56 -24.66 5.92
C ILE A 473 19.73 -25.86 5.42
N PRO A 474 18.40 -25.78 5.24
CA PRO A 474 17.56 -26.90 4.82
C PRO A 474 17.98 -27.56 3.50
N PHE A 475 18.31 -26.80 2.46
CA PHE A 475 18.52 -27.39 1.13
C PHE A 475 19.70 -28.39 1.09
N PRO A 476 20.92 -28.05 1.56
CA PRO A 476 22.02 -29.03 1.62
C PRO A 476 21.78 -30.13 2.66
N ALA A 477 21.07 -29.82 3.76
CA ALA A 477 20.70 -30.82 4.77
C ALA A 477 19.79 -31.92 4.18
N GLY A 478 18.80 -31.54 3.37
CA GLY A 478 17.93 -32.46 2.64
C GLY A 478 18.71 -33.35 1.67
N LEU A 479 19.65 -32.77 0.91
CA LEU A 479 20.49 -33.54 -0.02
C LEU A 479 21.33 -34.61 0.70
N LYS A 480 21.88 -34.27 1.88
CA LYS A 480 22.61 -35.22 2.73
C LYS A 480 21.67 -36.30 3.29
N HIS A 481 20.51 -35.91 3.80
CA HIS A 481 19.59 -36.81 4.50
C HIS A 481 18.94 -37.83 3.57
N PHE A 482 18.45 -37.42 2.39
CA PHE A 482 17.81 -38.32 1.44
C PHE A 482 18.80 -39.20 0.66
N ALA A 483 20.04 -39.29 1.15
CA ALA A 483 21.13 -40.06 0.56
C ALA A 483 21.17 -39.88 -0.97
N VAL A 484 20.99 -38.64 -1.41
CA VAL A 484 21.13 -38.29 -2.82
C VAL A 484 22.57 -38.61 -3.30
N PHE A 485 23.49 -38.88 -2.36
CA PHE A 485 24.84 -39.41 -2.55
C PHE A 485 24.95 -40.95 -2.55
N GLY A 486 23.91 -41.68 -2.98
CA GLY A 486 23.95 -43.15 -3.12
C GLY A 486 25.04 -43.68 -4.07
N LYS A 487 25.34 -44.98 -3.99
CA LYS A 487 26.44 -45.66 -4.71
C LYS A 487 26.27 -45.71 -6.24
N HIS A 488 25.04 -45.64 -6.76
CA HIS A 488 24.75 -45.66 -8.20
C HIS A 488 24.67 -44.25 -8.79
N THR A 489 25.54 -43.95 -9.76
CA THR A 489 25.75 -42.60 -10.30
C THR A 489 24.52 -42.02 -11.02
N GLU A 490 23.71 -42.85 -11.67
CA GLU A 490 22.56 -42.41 -12.47
C GLU A 490 21.33 -42.05 -11.61
N GLU A 491 20.92 -42.93 -10.69
CA GLU A 491 19.84 -42.67 -9.72
C GLU A 491 20.13 -41.44 -8.87
N ARG A 492 21.40 -41.25 -8.47
CA ARG A 492 21.87 -40.04 -7.79
C ARG A 492 21.60 -38.79 -8.63
N ARG A 493 21.99 -38.77 -9.91
CA ARG A 493 21.77 -37.61 -10.79
C ARG A 493 20.29 -37.30 -10.95
N ILE A 494 19.45 -38.33 -11.09
CA ILE A 494 18.00 -38.18 -11.21
C ILE A 494 17.42 -37.61 -9.91
N ARG A 495 17.81 -38.11 -8.73
CA ARG A 495 17.35 -37.57 -7.43
C ARG A 495 17.75 -36.11 -7.21
N VAL A 496 18.99 -35.74 -7.55
CA VAL A 496 19.43 -34.33 -7.51
C VAL A 496 18.56 -33.49 -8.43
N ALA A 497 18.40 -33.92 -9.70
CA ALA A 497 17.61 -33.17 -10.67
C ALA A 497 16.16 -32.99 -10.20
N MET A 498 15.53 -34.03 -9.66
CA MET A 498 14.16 -33.96 -9.13
C MET A 498 14.04 -33.03 -7.93
N ALA A 499 15.02 -33.02 -7.02
CA ALA A 499 15.07 -32.07 -5.91
C ALA A 499 15.11 -30.62 -6.41
N TRP A 500 15.99 -30.33 -7.38
CA TRP A 500 16.07 -28.99 -8.01
C TRP A 500 14.80 -28.61 -8.76
N CYS A 501 14.23 -29.53 -9.54
CA CYS A 501 13.00 -29.26 -10.29
C CYS A 501 11.80 -29.05 -9.38
N ALA A 502 11.65 -29.83 -8.30
CA ALA A 502 10.57 -29.65 -7.32
C ALA A 502 10.68 -28.30 -6.62
N ASN A 503 11.90 -27.95 -6.16
CA ASN A 503 12.17 -26.65 -5.57
C ASN A 503 11.84 -25.52 -6.54
N ALA A 504 12.37 -25.56 -7.77
CA ALA A 504 12.15 -24.53 -8.77
C ALA A 504 10.68 -24.37 -9.15
N CYS A 505 9.96 -25.48 -9.36
CA CYS A 505 8.52 -25.44 -9.67
C CYS A 505 7.73 -24.79 -8.52
N ALA A 506 8.03 -25.15 -7.28
CA ALA A 506 7.38 -24.59 -6.10
C ALA A 506 7.73 -23.12 -5.88
N SER A 507 8.97 -22.72 -6.16
CA SER A 507 9.39 -21.31 -6.06
C SER A 507 8.68 -20.44 -7.11
N VAL A 508 8.55 -20.89 -8.36
CA VAL A 508 7.83 -20.12 -9.39
C VAL A 508 6.36 -19.93 -9.03
N ALA A 509 5.68 -21.00 -8.59
CA ALA A 509 4.31 -20.90 -8.10
C ALA A 509 4.22 -20.05 -6.81
N GLY A 510 5.20 -20.20 -5.91
CA GLY A 510 5.30 -19.47 -4.66
C GLY A 510 5.48 -17.97 -4.85
N ALA A 511 6.22 -17.52 -5.85
CA ALA A 511 6.44 -16.10 -6.15
C ALA A 511 5.10 -15.39 -6.47
N ALA A 512 4.35 -15.92 -7.42
CA ALA A 512 3.04 -15.36 -7.78
C ALA A 512 1.98 -15.63 -6.69
N GLY A 513 2.06 -16.78 -6.03
CA GLY A 513 1.16 -17.17 -4.96
C GLY A 513 1.32 -16.31 -3.71
N ALA A 514 2.54 -15.87 -3.40
CA ALA A 514 2.81 -14.99 -2.27
C ALA A 514 2.07 -13.66 -2.38
N VAL A 515 2.14 -13.01 -3.54
CA VAL A 515 1.42 -11.76 -3.83
C VAL A 515 -0.08 -11.98 -3.72
N TRP A 516 -0.60 -13.08 -4.27
CA TRP A 516 -2.02 -13.39 -4.17
C TRP A 516 -2.47 -13.66 -2.73
N ILE A 517 -1.68 -14.39 -1.95
CA ILE A 517 -1.92 -14.63 -0.52
C ILE A 517 -1.90 -13.32 0.26
N ALA A 518 -0.92 -12.44 0.01
CA ALA A 518 -0.85 -11.13 0.65
C ALA A 518 -2.10 -10.29 0.35
N GLN A 519 -2.60 -10.33 -0.89
CA GLN A 519 -3.86 -9.69 -1.28
C GLN A 519 -5.10 -10.29 -0.63
N LEU A 520 -5.11 -11.56 -0.24
CA LEU A 520 -6.28 -12.21 0.37
C LEU A 520 -6.27 -12.12 1.90
N ALA A 521 -5.11 -12.34 2.49
CA ALA A 521 -4.97 -12.66 3.92
C ALA A 521 -3.98 -11.74 4.64
N GLY A 522 -3.24 -10.90 3.92
CA GLY A 522 -2.23 -10.01 4.48
C GLY A 522 -0.85 -10.65 4.64
N GLN A 523 0.13 -9.77 4.88
CA GLN A 523 1.55 -10.09 4.94
C GLN A 523 1.91 -10.94 6.15
N SER A 524 1.21 -10.81 7.27
CA SER A 524 1.48 -11.62 8.46
C SER A 524 1.12 -13.08 8.19
N ILE A 525 -0.05 -13.34 7.59
CA ILE A 525 -0.43 -14.72 7.23
C ILE A 525 0.56 -15.32 6.22
N LEU A 526 1.12 -14.51 5.32
CA LEU A 526 2.16 -14.95 4.40
C LEU A 526 3.41 -15.49 5.14
N PHE A 527 3.88 -14.80 6.18
CA PHE A 527 4.98 -15.29 7.05
C PHE A 527 4.62 -16.60 7.75
N LEU A 528 3.39 -16.71 8.27
CA LEU A 528 2.92 -17.93 8.94
C LEU A 528 2.91 -19.11 7.97
N LEU A 529 2.42 -18.92 6.75
CA LEU A 529 2.42 -19.97 5.73
C LEU A 529 3.84 -20.37 5.31
N GLY A 530 4.77 -19.41 5.21
CA GLY A 530 6.19 -19.70 5.02
C GLY A 530 6.79 -20.54 6.16
N ALA A 531 6.51 -20.18 7.41
CA ALA A 531 6.94 -20.94 8.59
C ALA A 531 6.34 -22.35 8.62
N LEU A 532 5.06 -22.49 8.31
CA LEU A 532 4.38 -23.78 8.21
C LEU A 532 4.96 -24.65 7.09
N ALA A 533 5.29 -24.06 5.94
CA ALA A 533 5.93 -24.78 4.83
C ALA A 533 7.35 -25.26 5.17
N TYR A 534 8.13 -24.47 5.92
CA TYR A 534 9.37 -24.99 6.52
C TYR A 534 9.09 -26.08 7.55
N GLY A 535 8.03 -25.93 8.37
CA GLY A 535 7.63 -26.91 9.38
C GLY A 535 7.25 -28.27 8.77
N THR A 536 6.53 -28.28 7.64
CA THR A 536 6.23 -29.52 6.92
C THR A 536 7.50 -30.16 6.36
N ALA A 537 8.43 -29.37 5.81
CA ALA A 537 9.73 -29.88 5.39
C ALA A 537 10.51 -30.49 6.57
N TRP A 538 10.51 -29.85 7.74
CA TRP A 538 11.12 -30.40 8.95
C TRP A 538 10.50 -31.75 9.36
N LEU A 539 9.16 -31.83 9.39
CA LEU A 539 8.46 -33.08 9.74
C LEU A 539 8.80 -34.22 8.77
N THR A 540 8.92 -33.94 7.48
CA THR A 540 9.32 -34.98 6.51
C THR A 540 10.75 -35.50 6.74
N LEU A 541 11.63 -34.69 7.33
CA LEU A 541 12.99 -35.08 7.72
C LEU A 541 12.98 -35.89 9.03
N GLU A 542 12.08 -35.59 9.97
CA GLU A 542 11.97 -36.30 11.24
C GLU A 542 11.29 -37.67 11.14
N ILE A 543 10.17 -37.75 10.43
CA ILE A 543 9.35 -38.98 10.32
C ILE A 543 10.15 -40.15 9.71
N ARG A 544 11.19 -39.86 8.93
CA ARG A 544 12.06 -40.87 8.29
C ARG A 544 13.42 -41.01 8.94
N GLY A 545 13.65 -40.23 9.99
CA GLY A 545 14.88 -40.20 10.72
C GLY A 545 14.90 -41.11 11.96
N GLY A 546 13.74 -41.50 12.48
CA GLY A 546 13.58 -42.61 13.41
C GLY A 546 13.38 -43.89 12.63
#